data_AF-A0A920KX29-F1
#
_entry.id   AF-A0A920KX29-F1
#
_cell.length_a   1.000
_cell.length_b   1.000
_cell.length_c   1.000
_cell.angle_alpha   90.00
_cell.angle_beta   90.00
_cell.angle_gamma   90.00
#
_symmetry.space_group_name_H-M   'P 1'
#
loop_
_entity.id
_entity.type
_entity.pdbx_description
1 polymer ?
#
loop_
_entity_poly.entity_id
_entity_poly.type
_entity_poly.pdbx_seq_one_letter_code
_entity_poly.pdbx_strand_id
1 'polypeptide(L)' 'MSIIVMKFGGTSVADIDCIKNVANKVAAQYKKNKKIVVVVSAMSGTTNNLIDLTKQVSKVEIYKSMT' A
#
# COMPACT_ATOMS: atom_id res chain seq x y z
N MET A 1 -9.24 -11.93 -22.34
CA MET A 1 -9.72 -11.20 -21.15
C MET A 1 -8.52 -10.82 -20.30
N SER A 2 -8.17 -9.53 -20.19
CA SER A 2 -6.96 -9.09 -19.47
C SER A 2 -7.25 -8.80 -17.99
N ILE A 3 -6.31 -9.18 -17.13
CA ILE A 3 -6.31 -8.84 -15.70
C ILE A 3 -5.42 -7.62 -15.55
N ILE A 4 -5.91 -6.59 -14.84
CA ILE A 4 -5.11 -5.44 -14.45
C ILE A 4 -4.76 -5.53 -12.96
N VAL A 5 -3.52 -5.20 -12.63
CA VAL A 5 -3.07 -5.05 -11.25
C VAL A 5 -2.89 -3.56 -10.97
N MET A 6 -3.60 -3.05 -9.99
CA MET A 6 -3.54 -1.64 -9.58
C MET A 6 -2.86 -1.56 -8.21
N LYS A 7 -1.60 -1.10 -8.19
CA LYS A 7 -0.85 -0.90 -6.94
C LYS A 7 -0.92 0.55 -6.47
N PHE A 8 -1.22 0.76 -5.20
CA PHE A 8 -1.24 2.07 -4.55
C PHE A 8 -0.23 2.10 -3.40
N GLY A 9 0.67 3.09 -3.41
CA GLY A 9 1.66 3.29 -2.35
C GLY A 9 1.08 4.00 -1.13
N GLY A 10 1.84 4.08 -0.04
CA GLY A 10 1.34 4.63 1.24
C GLY A 10 0.86 6.07 1.17
N THR A 11 1.42 6.90 0.29
CA THR A 11 0.94 8.27 0.04
C THR A 11 -0.42 8.31 -0.66
N SER A 12 -0.72 7.31 -1.50
CA SER A 12 -2.04 7.19 -2.16
C SER A 12 -3.12 6.67 -1.23
N VAL A 13 -2.75 6.20 -0.03
CA VAL A 13 -3.66 5.71 1.01
C VAL A 13 -3.34 6.37 2.35
N ALA A 14 -2.87 7.63 2.33
CA ALA A 14 -2.37 8.32 3.52
C ALA A 14 -3.48 8.60 4.55
N ASP A 15 -4.70 8.83 4.09
CA ASP A 15 -5.88 9.13 4.89
C ASP A 15 -7.16 8.61 4.22
N ILE A 16 -8.30 8.83 4.88
CA ILE A 16 -9.62 8.37 4.43
C ILE A 16 -9.98 8.94 3.04
N ASP A 17 -9.67 10.19 2.76
CA ASP A 17 -10.05 10.83 1.51
C ASP A 17 -9.18 10.35 0.34
N CYS A 18 -7.90 10.11 0.59
CA CYS A 18 -7.01 9.39 -0.33
C CYS A 18 -7.55 8.00 -0.67
N ILE A 19 -8.03 7.25 0.34
CA ILE A 19 -8.61 5.91 0.14
C ILE A 19 -9.90 5.98 -0.69
N LYS A 20 -10.79 6.95 -0.42
CA LYS A 20 -11.99 7.18 -1.26
C LYS A 20 -11.60 7.48 -2.71
N ASN A 21 -10.57 8.29 -2.93
CA ASN A 21 -10.06 8.59 -4.27
C ASN A 21 -9.50 7.35 -4.97
N VAL A 22 -8.79 6.47 -4.26
CA VAL A 22 -8.34 5.17 -4.78
C VAL A 22 -9.52 4.28 -5.14
N ALA A 23 -10.54 4.18 -4.28
CA ALA A 23 -11.74 3.38 -4.53
C ALA A 23 -12.48 3.85 -5.79
N ASN A 24 -12.61 5.17 -5.99
CA ASN A 24 -13.21 5.75 -7.19
C ASN A 24 -12.43 5.36 -8.47
N LYS A 25 -11.09 5.38 -8.41
CA LYS A 25 -10.24 4.95 -9.55
C LYS A 25 -10.41 3.47 -9.87
N VAL A 26 -10.50 2.61 -8.85
CA VAL A 26 -10.74 1.16 -9.03
C VAL A 26 -12.13 0.91 -9.63
N ALA A 27 -13.16 1.56 -9.08
CA ALA A 27 -14.53 1.45 -9.59
C ALA A 27 -14.64 1.89 -11.05
N ALA A 28 -13.94 2.96 -11.45
CA ALA A 28 -13.90 3.42 -12.83
C ALA A 28 -13.28 2.39 -13.78
N GLN A 29 -12.29 1.61 -13.35
CA GLN A 29 -11.74 0.51 -14.15
C GLN A 29 -12.66 -0.71 -14.16
N TYR A 30 -13.35 -0.99 -13.05
CA TYR A 30 -14.28 -2.11 -12.95
C TYR A 30 -15.47 -1.92 -13.91
N LYS A 31 -16.01 -0.69 -13.97
CA LYS A 31 -17.07 -0.28 -14.92
C LYS A 31 -16.67 -0.46 -16.39
N LYS A 32 -15.37 -0.60 -16.70
CA LYS A 32 -14.85 -0.89 -18.05
C LYS A 32 -14.73 -2.40 -18.31
N ASN A 33 -15.43 -3.24 -17.54
CA ASN A 33 -15.42 -4.71 -17.65
C ASN A 33 -14.03 -5.34 -17.54
N LYS A 34 -13.13 -4.74 -16.74
CA LYS A 34 -11.81 -5.29 -16.46
C LYS A 34 -11.84 -6.22 -15.26
N LYS A 35 -11.05 -7.30 -15.28
CA LYS A 35 -10.72 -8.07 -14.08
C LYS A 35 -9.60 -7.35 -13.33
N ILE A 36 -9.77 -7.11 -12.04
CA ILE A 36 -8.90 -6.22 -11.27
C ILE A 36 -8.37 -6.92 -10.03
N VAL A 37 -7.07 -6.80 -9.80
CA VAL A 37 -6.42 -7.06 -8.51
C VAL A 37 -5.92 -5.73 -7.98
N VAL A 38 -6.22 -5.42 -6.72
CA VAL A 38 -5.77 -4.20 -6.06
C VAL A 38 -4.75 -4.58 -4.99
N VAL A 39 -3.59 -3.92 -5.01
CA VAL A 39 -2.54 -4.08 -4.01
C VAL A 39 -2.31 -2.74 -3.33
N VAL A 40 -2.36 -2.71 -2.00
CA VAL A 40 -2.11 -1.49 -1.22
C VAL A 40 -0.93 -1.71 -0.29
N SER A 41 -0.11 -0.67 -0.15
CA SER A 41 0.85 -0.57 0.95
C SER A 41 0.13 -0.17 2.24
N ALA A 42 0.81 -0.25 3.39
CA ALA A 42 0.35 0.41 4.61
C ALA A 42 0.23 1.93 4.40
N MET A 43 -0.59 2.59 5.21
CA MET A 43 -0.75 4.05 5.20
C MET A 43 0.61 4.74 5.40
N SER A 44 0.73 5.96 4.88
CA SER A 44 1.98 6.72 4.94
C SER A 44 2.54 6.77 6.38
N GLY A 45 3.83 6.45 6.53
CA GLY A 45 4.52 6.43 7.83
C GLY A 45 4.28 5.18 8.69
N THR A 46 3.23 4.40 8.46
CA THR A 46 2.89 3.25 9.32
C THR A 46 4.01 2.21 9.40
N THR A 47 4.63 1.86 8.28
CA THR A 47 5.72 0.87 8.27
C THR A 47 6.95 1.38 9.02
N ASN A 48 7.29 2.68 8.90
CA ASN A 48 8.39 3.27 9.65
C ASN A 48 8.09 3.26 11.16
N ASN A 49 6.87 3.61 11.56
CA ASN A 49 6.44 3.56 12.95
C ASN A 49 6.57 2.14 13.54
N LEU A 50 6.19 1.11 12.78
CA LEU A 50 6.33 -0.29 13.20
C LEU A 50 7.81 -0.70 13.34
N ILE A 51 8.66 -0.27 12.41
CA ILE A 51 10.11 -0.50 12.48
C ILE A 51 10.68 0.16 13.74
N ASP A 52 10.29 1.40 14.04
CA ASP A 52 10.80 2.14 15.19
C ASP A 52 10.27 1.59 16.51
N LEU A 53 9.04 1.08 16.56
CA LEU A 53 8.53 0.36 17.71
C LEU A 53 9.32 -0.94 17.96
N THR A 54 9.62 -1.66 16.88
CA THR A 54 10.39 -2.92 16.97
C THR A 54 11.79 -2.69 17.53
N LYS A 55 12.46 -1.61 17.11
CA LYS A 55 13.79 -1.22 17.63
C LYS A 55 13.78 -0.88 19.13
N GLN A 56 12.66 -0.44 19.69
CA GLN A 56 12.55 -0.12 21.12
C GLN A 56 12.45 -1.37 21.99
N VAL A 57 11.87 -2.45 21.46
CA VAL A 57 11.61 -3.69 22.23
C VAL A 57 12.65 -4.78 21.98
N SER A 58 13.39 -4.71 20.88
CA SER A 58 14.41 -5.68 20.53
C SER A 58 15.52 -5.06 19.70
N LYS A 59 16.77 -5.49 19.93
CA LYS A 59 17.88 -5.24 19.01
C LYS A 59 17.72 -6.14 17.79
N VAL A 60 16.71 -5.85 16.97
CA VAL A 60 16.59 -6.50 15.68
C VAL A 60 17.65 -5.90 14.77
N GLU A 61 18.74 -6.64 14.56
CA GLU A 61 19.61 -6.41 13.41
C GLU A 61 18.80 -6.77 12.17
N ILE A 62 18.15 -5.76 11.58
CA ILE A 62 17.55 -5.91 10.26
C ILE A 62 18.72 -6.19 9.32
N TYR A 63 18.79 -7.42 8.79
CA TYR A 63 19.82 -7.87 7.86
C TYR A 63 20.16 -6.75 6.88
N LYS A 64 21.37 -6.17 7.02
CA LYS A 64 21.97 -5.33 5.99
C LYS A 64 22.38 -6.23 4.82
N SER A 65 21.41 -6.66 4.05
CA SER A 65 21.59 -7.28 2.74
C SER A 65 20.40 -6.80 1.92
N MET A 66 20.56 -5.86 0.99
CA MET A 66 21.18 -6.13 -0.30
C MET A 66 21.47 -4.77 -0.96
N THR A 67 22.71 -4.32 -0.88
CA THR A 67 23.34 -3.50 -1.93
C THR A 67 24.38 -4.37 -2.59
#